data_AF-A0A0M3KAA5-F1
#
_entry.id   AF-A0A0M3KAA5-F1
#
_cell.length_a   1.000
_cell.length_b   1.000
_cell.length_c   1.000
_cell.angle_alpha   90.00
_cell.angle_beta   90.00
_cell.angle_gamma   90.00
#
_symmetry.space_group_name_H-M   'P 1'
#
loop_
_entity.id
_entity.type
_entity.pdbx_description
1 polymer ?
#
loop_
_entity_poly.entity_id
_entity_poly.type
_entity_poly.pdbx_seq_one_letter_code
_entity_poly.pdbx_strand_id
1 'polypeptide(L)'
;MRIKKKHESGAATNYITRTKALKKLQLNLKDFRRLCILKGIYPHEPLHKKKVNKGTTENRVYYYKKDINFLASEPIIDKFREYKIFLRRLTTAKAKREEDRVKKLYERRPEYVLDNIVRERYPTFSSALRDLDDALCLCFAFATLPNTKILKTSLIASCRRLTAEFNNFIIESHTLTKAFISIKGIYYEANVMGERVTWIVPHDRGVGHVAEVDFSVMATFAEFYVAMLGFVNYRLYQSIGLFYPPQIAYSTSNEK
;
A
#
# COMPACT_ATOMS: atom_id res chain seq x y z
N MET A 1 11.23 -40.97 -25.23
CA MET A 1 11.15 -39.60 -24.66
C MET A 1 12.55 -38.97 -24.66
N ARG A 2 12.72 -37.77 -25.23
CA ARG A 2 14.01 -37.03 -25.18
C ARG A 2 14.42 -36.72 -23.74
N ILE A 3 15.71 -36.86 -23.42
CA ILE A 3 16.29 -36.50 -22.12
C ILE A 3 16.03 -35.00 -21.86
N LYS A 4 15.33 -34.67 -20.78
CA LYS A 4 15.06 -33.27 -20.37
C LYS A 4 16.37 -32.63 -19.89
N LYS A 5 16.68 -31.40 -20.31
CA LYS A 5 17.90 -30.73 -19.84
C LYS A 5 17.75 -30.37 -18.36
N LYS A 6 18.89 -30.37 -17.66
CA LYS A 6 18.97 -30.02 -16.23
C LYS A 6 18.38 -28.63 -16.00
N HIS A 7 17.56 -28.47 -14.96
CA HIS A 7 16.86 -27.23 -14.58
C HIS A 7 15.69 -26.79 -15.48
N GLU A 8 15.23 -27.62 -16.43
CA GLU A 8 14.02 -27.36 -17.22
C GLU A 8 12.73 -27.92 -16.60
N SER A 9 12.82 -28.57 -15.44
CA SER A 9 11.66 -29.12 -14.73
C SER A 9 11.81 -29.09 -13.20
N GLY A 10 10.68 -29.11 -12.49
CA GLY A 10 10.61 -29.15 -11.03
C GLY A 10 10.76 -27.78 -10.36
N ALA A 11 11.23 -27.75 -9.11
CA ALA A 11 11.34 -26.52 -8.33
C ALA A 11 12.15 -25.39 -9.02
N ALA A 12 13.06 -25.73 -9.92
CA ALA A 12 13.85 -24.76 -10.68
C ALA A 12 13.02 -23.89 -11.65
N THR A 13 11.86 -24.37 -12.11
CA THR A 13 10.99 -23.60 -13.04
C THR A 13 9.96 -22.73 -12.32
N ASN A 14 9.69 -23.02 -11.04
CA ASN A 14 8.61 -22.37 -10.28
C ASN A 14 9.02 -20.99 -9.74
N TYR A 15 10.32 -20.75 -9.60
CA TYR A 15 10.85 -19.50 -9.05
C TYR A 15 11.57 -18.67 -10.12
N ILE A 16 11.53 -17.36 -9.95
CA ILE A 16 12.27 -16.39 -10.74
C ILE A 16 13.00 -15.43 -9.80
N THR A 17 14.25 -15.09 -10.11
CA THR A 17 15.01 -14.12 -9.31
C THR A 17 14.46 -12.71 -9.53
N ARG A 18 14.57 -11.83 -8.52
CA ARG A 18 14.16 -10.41 -8.63
C ARG A 18 14.74 -9.73 -9.87
N THR A 19 16.02 -9.95 -10.17
CA THR A 19 16.69 -9.38 -11.36
C THR A 19 16.06 -9.83 -12.68
N LYS A 20 15.64 -11.10 -12.78
CA LYS A 20 14.95 -11.62 -13.96
C LYS A 20 13.50 -11.12 -14.03
N ALA A 21 12.82 -11.00 -12.90
CA ALA A 21 11.47 -10.44 -12.83
C ALA A 21 11.44 -8.99 -13.33
N LEU A 22 12.38 -8.16 -12.87
CA LEU A 22 12.54 -6.77 -13.34
C LEU A 22 12.74 -6.68 -14.85
N LYS A 23 13.65 -7.50 -15.39
CA LYS A 23 13.90 -7.55 -16.85
C LYS A 23 12.66 -8.01 -17.63
N LYS A 24 11.91 -8.98 -17.10
CA LYS A 24 10.71 -9.50 -17.74
C LYS A 24 9.58 -8.46 -17.78
N LEU A 25 9.33 -7.75 -16.68
CA LEU A 25 8.28 -6.74 -16.58
C LEU A 25 8.69 -5.39 -17.19
N GLN A 26 9.98 -5.21 -17.50
CA GLN A 26 10.56 -3.95 -18.00
C GLN A 26 10.33 -2.77 -17.04
N LEU A 27 10.36 -3.05 -15.74
CA LEU A 27 10.17 -2.06 -14.68
C LEU A 27 11.48 -1.77 -13.95
N ASN A 28 11.59 -0.55 -13.39
CA ASN A 28 12.67 -0.24 -12.46
C ASN A 28 12.37 -0.88 -11.08
N LEU A 29 13.36 -0.87 -10.17
CA LEU A 29 13.20 -1.48 -8.86
C LEU A 29 12.12 -0.81 -7.99
N LYS A 30 11.95 0.53 -8.08
CA LYS A 30 10.98 1.28 -7.28
C LYS A 30 9.55 0.94 -7.71
N ASP A 31 9.27 0.99 -9.01
CA ASP A 31 7.96 0.67 -9.59
C ASP A 31 7.62 -0.80 -9.41
N PHE A 32 8.61 -1.69 -9.50
CA PHE A 32 8.40 -3.11 -9.21
C PHE A 32 8.03 -3.35 -7.74
N ARG A 33 8.75 -2.74 -6.79
CA ARG A 33 8.39 -2.81 -5.37
C ARG A 33 6.99 -2.27 -5.12
N ARG A 34 6.66 -1.12 -5.73
CA ARG A 34 5.33 -0.51 -5.65
C ARG A 34 4.25 -1.47 -6.12
N LEU A 35 4.43 -2.05 -7.32
CA LEU A 35 3.50 -3.02 -7.89
C LEU A 35 3.32 -4.25 -7.01
N CYS A 36 4.41 -4.80 -6.49
CA CYS A 36 4.39 -5.94 -5.57
C CYS A 36 3.59 -5.63 -4.31
N ILE A 37 3.76 -4.44 -3.70
CA ILE A 37 3.01 -4.02 -2.51
C ILE A 37 1.52 -3.90 -2.82
N LEU A 38 1.16 -3.20 -3.90
CA LEU A 38 -0.23 -3.00 -4.29
C LEU A 38 -0.95 -4.34 -4.51
N LYS A 39 -0.30 -5.29 -5.20
CA LYS A 39 -0.86 -6.61 -5.51
C LYS A 39 -0.67 -7.66 -4.42
N GLY A 40 0.06 -7.36 -3.34
CA GLY A 40 0.32 -8.31 -2.25
C GLY A 40 1.24 -9.46 -2.64
N ILE A 41 2.17 -9.26 -3.58
CA ILE A 41 3.15 -10.29 -3.99
C ILE A 41 4.44 -10.09 -3.20
N TYR A 42 4.81 -11.11 -2.43
CA TYR A 42 5.97 -11.10 -1.57
C TYR A 42 7.07 -12.05 -2.07
N PRO A 43 8.33 -11.82 -1.66
CA PRO A 43 9.40 -12.74 -1.99
C PRO A 43 9.23 -14.08 -1.23
N HIS A 44 9.68 -15.16 -1.85
CA HIS A 44 9.62 -16.51 -1.30
C HIS A 44 11.01 -17.14 -1.20
N GLU A 45 11.20 -17.95 -0.17
CA GLU A 45 12.42 -18.73 0.02
C GLU A 45 12.24 -20.15 -0.54
N PRO A 46 12.99 -20.54 -1.59
CA PRO A 46 12.85 -21.87 -2.16
C PRO A 46 13.49 -22.93 -1.24
N LEU A 47 12.74 -24.02 -0.98
CA LEU A 47 13.19 -25.18 -0.19
C LEU A 47 14.56 -25.74 -0.64
N HIS A 48 14.83 -25.72 -1.94
CA HIS A 48 16.09 -26.22 -2.51
C HIS A 48 16.84 -25.13 -3.29
N LYS A 49 17.44 -24.18 -2.57
CA LYS A 49 18.19 -23.03 -3.12
C LYS A 49 19.20 -23.42 -4.22
N LYS A 50 20.02 -24.46 -3.99
CA LYS A 50 21.03 -24.93 -4.96
C LYS A 50 20.41 -25.37 -6.29
N LYS A 51 19.24 -26.03 -6.28
CA LYS A 51 18.56 -26.49 -7.51
C LYS A 51 18.00 -25.31 -8.31
N VAL A 52 17.45 -24.31 -7.62
CA VAL A 52 16.86 -23.10 -8.23
C VAL A 52 17.95 -22.17 -8.76
N ASN A 53 19.06 -22.03 -8.04
CA ASN A 53 20.15 -21.13 -8.39
C ASN A 53 21.22 -21.80 -9.28
N LYS A 54 20.85 -22.86 -10.01
CA LYS A 54 21.73 -23.60 -10.93
C LYS A 54 23.10 -23.97 -10.32
N GLY A 55 23.11 -24.37 -9.05
CA GLY A 55 24.31 -24.79 -8.31
C GLY A 55 24.96 -23.72 -7.43
N THR A 56 24.60 -22.44 -7.57
CA THR A 56 25.19 -21.36 -6.76
C THR A 56 24.51 -21.22 -5.38
N THR A 57 25.29 -20.88 -4.35
CA THR A 57 24.83 -20.68 -2.96
C THR A 57 24.53 -19.21 -2.63
N GLU A 58 24.67 -18.30 -3.59
CA GLU A 58 24.36 -16.88 -3.38
C GLU A 58 22.95 -16.65 -2.85
N ASN A 59 22.85 -15.76 -1.86
CA ASN A 59 21.57 -15.34 -1.34
C ASN A 59 20.89 -14.40 -2.33
N ARG A 60 19.78 -14.85 -2.92
CA ARG A 60 19.00 -14.10 -3.90
C ARG A 60 17.55 -14.08 -3.48
N VAL A 61 16.87 -12.99 -3.84
CA VAL A 61 15.44 -12.84 -3.63
C VAL A 61 14.70 -13.52 -4.78
N TYR A 62 13.81 -14.45 -4.46
CA TYR A 62 12.99 -15.18 -5.42
C TYR A 62 11.52 -14.81 -5.30
N TYR A 63 10.81 -14.88 -6.41
CA TYR A 63 9.36 -14.77 -6.50
C TYR A 63 8.83 -15.99 -7.24
N TYR A 64 7.55 -16.33 -7.09
CA TYR A 64 6.97 -17.35 -7.96
C TYR A 64 6.80 -16.83 -9.39
N LYS A 65 7.10 -17.70 -10.35
CA LYS A 65 6.96 -17.37 -11.78
C LYS A 65 5.49 -17.10 -12.15
N LYS A 66 4.54 -17.80 -11.51
CA LYS A 66 3.09 -17.58 -11.71
C LYS A 66 2.70 -16.15 -11.31
N ASP A 67 3.19 -15.65 -10.18
CA ASP A 67 2.85 -14.32 -9.67
C ASP A 67 3.44 -13.22 -10.57
N ILE A 68 4.67 -13.41 -11.04
CA ILE A 68 5.29 -12.47 -12.00
C ILE A 68 4.57 -12.49 -13.37
N ASN A 69 4.02 -13.64 -13.78
CA ASN A 69 3.19 -13.70 -14.99
C ASN A 69 1.87 -12.95 -14.79
N PHE A 70 1.24 -13.12 -13.63
CA PHE A 70 0.03 -12.40 -13.25
C PHE A 70 0.28 -10.87 -13.23
N LEU A 71 1.41 -10.42 -12.68
CA LEU A 71 1.80 -9.02 -12.73
C LEU A 71 1.97 -8.48 -14.16
N ALA A 72 2.41 -9.32 -15.10
CA ALA A 72 2.66 -8.86 -16.47
C ALA A 72 1.38 -8.43 -17.21
N SER A 73 0.22 -8.92 -16.80
CA SER A 73 -1.10 -8.55 -17.34
C SER A 73 -1.75 -7.35 -16.63
N GLU A 74 -1.09 -6.76 -15.63
CA GLU A 74 -1.69 -5.70 -14.81
C GLU A 74 -1.73 -4.33 -15.52
N PRO A 75 -2.90 -3.67 -15.61
CA PRO A 75 -3.04 -2.38 -16.31
C PRO A 75 -2.30 -1.22 -15.62
N ILE A 76 -1.99 -1.36 -14.32
CA ILE A 76 -1.22 -0.35 -13.57
C ILE A 76 0.19 -0.17 -14.12
N ILE A 77 0.76 -1.20 -14.74
CA ILE A 77 2.06 -1.13 -15.40
C ILE A 77 2.02 -0.06 -16.50
N ASP A 78 0.94 0.02 -17.25
CA ASP A 78 0.79 1.01 -18.31
C ASP A 78 0.65 2.43 -17.73
N LYS A 79 -0.01 2.59 -16.59
CA LYS A 79 -0.02 3.86 -15.85
C LYS A 79 1.35 4.28 -15.34
N PHE A 80 2.20 3.34 -14.91
CA PHE A 80 3.59 3.67 -14.55
C PHE A 80 4.39 4.12 -15.78
N ARG A 81 4.16 3.51 -16.94
CA ARG A 81 4.79 3.91 -18.21
C ARG A 81 4.32 5.30 -18.65
N GLU A 82 3.01 5.57 -18.60
CA GLU A 82 2.43 6.89 -18.86
C GLU A 82 3.05 7.96 -17.93
N TYR A 83 3.16 7.67 -16.64
CA TYR A 83 3.76 8.58 -15.66
C TYR A 83 5.23 8.87 -15.97
N LYS A 84 6.00 7.87 -16.42
CA LYS A 84 7.38 8.05 -16.84
C LYS A 84 7.50 8.94 -18.09
N ILE A 85 6.59 8.78 -19.05
CA ILE A 85 6.51 9.64 -20.24
C ILE A 85 6.16 11.07 -19.82
N PHE A 86 5.19 11.23 -18.92
CA PHE A 86 4.83 12.52 -18.33
C PHE A 86 6.04 13.20 -17.69
N LEU A 87 6.80 12.49 -16.84
CA LEU A 87 8.01 13.03 -16.21
C LEU A 87 9.05 13.48 -17.23
N ARG A 88 9.29 12.70 -18.29
CA ARG A 88 10.22 13.10 -19.37
C ARG A 88 9.75 14.39 -20.06
N ARG A 89 8.46 14.47 -20.43
CA ARG A 89 7.88 15.67 -21.05
C ARG A 89 7.98 16.88 -20.13
N LEU A 90 7.71 16.69 -18.84
CA LEU A 90 7.82 17.72 -17.83
C LEU A 90 9.26 18.23 -17.68
N THR A 91 10.25 17.32 -17.63
CA THR A 91 11.66 17.71 -17.56
C THR A 91 12.10 18.49 -18.80
N THR A 92 11.66 18.09 -20.00
CA THR A 92 11.96 18.81 -21.24
C THR A 92 11.33 20.20 -21.26
N ALA A 93 10.05 20.32 -20.88
CA ALA A 93 9.36 21.61 -20.85
C ALA A 93 9.98 22.56 -19.82
N LYS A 94 10.36 22.05 -18.63
CA LYS A 94 11.08 22.82 -17.62
C LYS A 94 12.45 23.29 -18.10
N ALA A 95 13.21 22.42 -18.77
CA ALA A 95 14.52 22.78 -19.33
C ALA A 95 14.41 23.89 -20.40
N LYS A 96 13.32 23.88 -21.18
CA LYS A 96 13.01 24.92 -22.18
C LYS A 96 12.36 26.19 -21.60
N ARG A 97 12.08 26.22 -20.29
CA ARG A 97 11.37 27.32 -19.60
C ARG A 97 9.98 27.64 -20.19
N GLU A 98 9.29 26.62 -20.72
CA GLU A 98 7.92 26.75 -21.25
C GLU A 98 6.89 26.63 -20.11
N GLU A 99 6.58 27.71 -19.40
CA GLU A 99 5.72 27.68 -18.19
C GLU A 99 4.29 27.21 -18.46
N ASP A 100 3.65 27.70 -19.52
CA ASP A 100 2.26 27.34 -19.86
C ASP A 100 2.11 25.85 -20.17
N ARG A 101 3.12 25.28 -20.84
CA ARG A 101 3.16 23.85 -21.13
C ARG A 101 3.35 23.04 -19.86
N VAL A 102 4.17 23.52 -18.93
CA VAL A 102 4.35 22.89 -17.61
C VAL A 102 3.02 22.86 -16.84
N LYS A 103 2.28 23.97 -16.81
CA LYS A 103 0.95 24.03 -16.17
C LYS A 103 -0.03 23.02 -16.78
N LYS A 104 -0.18 23.02 -18.11
CA LYS A 104 -1.04 22.05 -18.84
C LYS A 104 -0.63 20.61 -18.61
N LEU A 105 0.66 20.33 -18.47
CA LEU A 105 1.15 18.99 -18.15
C LEU A 105 0.74 18.59 -16.73
N TYR A 106 0.86 19.48 -15.75
CA TYR A 106 0.44 19.19 -14.37
C TYR A 106 -1.06 18.92 -14.25
N GLU A 107 -1.91 19.61 -15.01
CA GLU A 107 -3.36 19.35 -15.08
C GLU A 107 -3.67 17.95 -15.64
N ARG A 108 -2.86 17.48 -16.59
CA ARG A 108 -3.01 16.15 -17.23
C ARG A 108 -2.14 15.09 -16.58
N ARG A 109 -1.81 15.25 -15.30
CA ARG A 109 -1.01 14.26 -14.57
C ARG A 109 -1.72 12.91 -14.62
N PRO A 110 -1.06 11.84 -15.10
CA PRO A 110 -1.67 10.52 -15.07
C PRO A 110 -1.70 10.03 -13.63
N GLU A 111 -2.91 9.70 -13.16
CA GLU A 111 -3.17 9.07 -11.88
C GLU A 111 -3.75 7.69 -12.13
N TYR A 112 -3.48 6.76 -11.23
CA TYR A 112 -4.08 5.43 -11.25
C TYR A 112 -5.03 5.30 -10.06
N VAL A 113 -6.04 4.46 -10.24
CA VAL A 113 -7.06 4.18 -9.21
C VAL A 113 -6.78 2.81 -8.61
N LEU A 114 -6.94 2.68 -7.29
CA LEU A 114 -6.63 1.45 -6.54
C LEU A 114 -7.85 0.55 -6.31
N ASP A 115 -9.05 1.03 -6.60
CA ASP A 115 -10.34 0.40 -6.28
C ASP A 115 -10.45 -1.05 -6.77
N ASN A 116 -10.07 -1.30 -8.01
CA ASN A 116 -10.11 -2.64 -8.58
C ASN A 116 -9.10 -3.57 -7.91
N ILE A 117 -7.93 -3.07 -7.52
CA ILE A 117 -6.92 -3.87 -6.82
C ILE A 117 -7.41 -4.26 -5.43
N VAL A 118 -8.02 -3.32 -4.71
CA VAL A 118 -8.58 -3.60 -3.37
C VAL A 118 -9.64 -4.69 -3.49
N ARG A 119 -10.54 -4.60 -4.48
CA ARG A 119 -11.58 -5.60 -4.71
C ARG A 119 -11.04 -6.97 -5.11
N GLU A 120 -9.99 -7.00 -5.93
CA GLU A 120 -9.32 -8.26 -6.31
C GLU A 120 -8.57 -8.90 -5.15
N ARG A 121 -7.91 -8.11 -4.30
CA ARG A 121 -7.21 -8.61 -3.10
C ARG A 121 -8.17 -9.06 -2.00
N TYR A 122 -9.30 -8.38 -1.87
CA TYR A 122 -10.32 -8.67 -0.87
C TYR A 122 -11.68 -8.91 -1.54
N PRO A 123 -11.91 -10.14 -2.08
CA PRO A 123 -13.18 -10.47 -2.73
C PRO A 123 -14.38 -10.41 -1.79
N THR A 124 -14.16 -10.63 -0.49
CA THR A 124 -15.17 -10.57 0.56
C THR A 124 -14.82 -9.53 1.60
N PHE A 125 -15.84 -8.97 2.25
CA PHE A 125 -15.64 -7.96 3.27
C PHE A 125 -15.00 -8.51 4.55
N SER A 126 -15.34 -9.73 4.97
CA SER A 126 -14.66 -10.40 6.09
C SER A 126 -13.16 -10.56 5.80
N SER A 127 -12.76 -10.83 4.54
CA SER A 127 -11.34 -10.85 4.18
C SER A 127 -10.66 -9.50 4.35
N ALA A 128 -11.36 -8.39 4.08
CA ALA A 128 -10.82 -7.04 4.33
C ALA A 128 -10.76 -6.73 5.84
N LEU A 129 -11.75 -7.15 6.62
CA LEU A 129 -11.75 -6.95 8.08
C LEU A 129 -10.60 -7.69 8.78
N ARG A 130 -10.21 -8.87 8.30
CA ARG A 130 -9.09 -9.63 8.89
C ARG A 130 -7.72 -8.95 8.71
N ASP A 131 -7.54 -8.18 7.64
CA ASP A 131 -6.33 -7.41 7.38
C ASP A 131 -6.43 -5.95 7.86
N LEU A 132 -7.55 -5.59 8.52
CA LEU A 132 -7.83 -4.23 8.95
C LEU A 132 -6.87 -3.76 10.05
N ASP A 133 -6.41 -4.67 10.91
CA ASP A 133 -5.47 -4.39 12.00
C ASP A 133 -4.20 -3.69 11.50
N ASP A 134 -3.56 -4.24 10.47
CA ASP A 134 -2.36 -3.68 9.86
C ASP A 134 -2.62 -2.31 9.21
N ALA A 135 -3.77 -2.19 8.53
CA ALA A 135 -4.18 -0.94 7.88
C ALA A 135 -4.38 0.18 8.90
N LEU A 136 -5.10 -0.10 9.99
CA LEU A 136 -5.36 0.85 11.07
C LEU A 136 -4.06 1.26 11.75
N CYS A 137 -3.21 0.31 12.15
CA CYS A 137 -1.95 0.60 12.80
C CYS A 137 -1.06 1.53 11.96
N LEU A 138 -0.96 1.26 10.65
CA LEU A 138 -0.17 2.12 9.76
C LEU A 138 -0.80 3.51 9.58
N CYS A 139 -2.12 3.59 9.39
CA CYS A 139 -2.79 4.87 9.21
C CYS A 139 -2.76 5.74 10.46
N PHE A 140 -2.89 5.16 11.66
CA PHE A 140 -2.71 5.88 12.93
C PHE A 140 -1.27 6.37 13.12
N ALA A 141 -0.27 5.56 12.77
CA ALA A 141 1.12 6.00 12.77
C ALA A 141 1.35 7.16 11.79
N PHE A 142 0.81 7.07 10.57
CA PHE A 142 0.95 8.13 9.56
C PHE A 142 0.21 9.43 9.95
N ALA A 143 -0.84 9.34 10.75
CA ALA A 143 -1.58 10.51 11.22
C ALA A 143 -0.75 11.41 12.15
N THR A 144 0.17 10.84 12.93
CA THR A 144 1.04 11.58 13.87
C THR A 144 2.36 12.05 13.24
N LEU A 145 2.76 11.50 12.09
CA LEU A 145 4.00 11.87 11.43
C LEU A 145 3.96 13.31 10.88
N PRO A 146 5.09 14.06 10.93
CA PRO A 146 5.20 15.36 10.31
C PRO A 146 5.22 15.26 8.78
N ASN A 147 4.80 16.33 8.12
CA ASN A 147 4.88 16.44 6.66
C ASN A 147 6.35 16.44 6.22
N THR A 148 6.69 15.60 5.24
CA THR A 148 8.05 15.54 4.65
C THR A 148 7.97 15.54 3.12
N LYS A 149 9.10 15.70 2.43
CA LYS A 149 9.12 15.66 0.94
C LYS A 149 8.67 14.31 0.36
N ILE A 150 8.79 13.24 1.14
CA ILE A 150 8.40 11.87 0.72
C ILE A 150 6.93 11.64 1.04
N LEU A 151 6.48 12.07 2.22
CA LEU A 151 5.10 11.93 2.68
C LEU A 151 4.25 13.09 2.18
N LYS A 152 3.41 12.83 1.19
CA LYS A 152 2.48 13.84 0.67
C LYS A 152 1.51 14.27 1.76
N THR A 153 1.30 15.57 1.91
CA THR A 153 0.32 16.15 2.83
C THR A 153 -1.09 15.59 2.60
N SER A 154 -1.47 15.34 1.34
CA SER A 154 -2.76 14.73 1.01
C SER A 154 -2.93 13.32 1.56
N LEU A 155 -1.86 12.54 1.62
CA LEU A 155 -1.89 11.17 2.16
C LEU A 155 -2.06 11.20 3.68
N ILE A 156 -1.29 12.05 4.37
CA ILE A 156 -1.41 12.22 5.84
C ILE A 156 -2.81 12.73 6.21
N ALA A 157 -3.32 13.72 5.48
CA ALA A 157 -4.68 14.24 5.69
C ALA A 157 -5.74 13.15 5.46
N SER A 158 -5.57 12.30 4.44
CA SER A 158 -6.47 11.16 4.19
C SER A 158 -6.41 10.14 5.32
N CYS A 159 -5.22 9.80 5.82
CA CYS A 159 -5.07 8.92 6.98
C CYS A 159 -5.80 9.49 8.21
N ARG A 160 -5.58 10.78 8.54
CA ARG A 160 -6.26 11.45 9.67
C ARG A 160 -7.77 11.43 9.54
N ARG A 161 -8.29 11.71 8.34
CA ARG A 161 -9.73 11.68 8.06
C ARG A 161 -10.29 10.26 8.24
N LEU A 162 -9.69 9.27 7.60
CA LEU A 162 -10.19 7.89 7.61
C LEU A 162 -10.10 7.23 8.99
N THR A 163 -9.07 7.51 9.77
CA THR A 163 -8.96 7.02 11.16
C THR A 163 -9.96 7.70 12.08
N ALA A 164 -10.23 9.00 11.90
CA ALA A 164 -11.29 9.69 12.63
C ALA A 164 -12.68 9.13 12.27
N GLU A 165 -12.95 8.88 11.00
CA GLU A 165 -14.18 8.22 10.54
C GLU A 165 -14.34 6.83 11.16
N PHE A 166 -13.26 6.04 11.24
CA PHE A 166 -13.28 4.72 11.87
C PHE A 166 -13.55 4.81 13.38
N ASN A 167 -12.89 5.74 14.08
CA ASN A 167 -13.15 5.97 15.50
C ASN A 167 -14.61 6.39 15.75
N ASN A 168 -15.16 7.26 14.90
CA ASN A 168 -16.56 7.65 14.97
C ASN A 168 -17.49 6.44 14.79
N PHE A 169 -17.20 5.54 13.85
CA PHE A 169 -17.94 4.28 13.72
C PHE A 169 -17.88 3.43 14.99
N ILE A 170 -16.69 3.28 15.61
CA ILE A 170 -16.53 2.49 16.85
C ILE A 170 -17.33 3.09 18.01
N ILE A 171 -17.36 4.42 18.11
CA ILE A 171 -18.12 5.16 19.13
C ILE A 171 -19.63 4.92 18.93
N GLU A 172 -20.15 5.16 17.71
CA GLU A 172 -21.58 5.02 17.40
C GLU A 172 -22.08 3.57 17.47
N SER A 173 -21.24 2.61 17.10
CA SER A 173 -21.60 1.19 17.14
C SER A 173 -21.45 0.55 18.53
N HIS A 174 -20.80 1.24 19.48
CA HIS A 174 -20.47 0.70 20.82
C HIS A 174 -19.79 -0.67 20.80
N THR A 175 -18.91 -0.91 19.83
CA THR A 175 -18.28 -2.23 19.58
C THR A 175 -16.93 -2.44 20.28
N LEU A 176 -16.40 -1.43 20.98
CA LEU A 176 -15.14 -1.51 21.69
C LEU A 176 -15.25 -2.46 22.89
N THR A 177 -14.37 -3.45 22.96
CA THR A 177 -14.40 -4.48 24.02
C THR A 177 -13.29 -4.28 25.05
N LYS A 178 -12.07 -3.94 24.61
CA LYS A 178 -10.92 -3.79 25.51
C LYS A 178 -10.04 -2.60 25.11
N ALA A 179 -9.41 -2.01 26.10
CA ALA A 179 -8.37 -1.02 25.92
C ALA A 179 -7.19 -1.33 26.86
N PHE A 180 -5.96 -1.15 26.36
CA PHE A 180 -4.74 -1.34 27.14
C PHE A 180 -3.73 -0.24 26.83
N ILE A 181 -3.33 0.50 27.88
CA ILE A 181 -2.34 1.59 27.76
C ILE A 181 -0.95 1.00 27.97
N SER A 182 -0.05 1.27 27.02
CA SER A 182 1.35 0.85 27.08
C SER A 182 2.30 2.04 26.91
N ILE A 183 3.60 1.77 27.01
CA ILE A 183 4.65 2.75 26.69
C ILE A 183 4.61 3.15 25.19
N LYS A 184 4.23 2.23 24.30
CA LYS A 184 4.22 2.46 22.84
C LYS A 184 3.02 3.29 22.36
N GLY A 185 1.93 3.24 23.11
CA GLY A 185 0.64 3.78 22.69
C GLY A 185 -0.51 3.05 23.40
N ILE A 186 -1.72 3.30 22.92
CA ILE A 186 -2.95 2.71 23.44
C ILE A 186 -3.41 1.63 22.46
N TYR A 187 -3.53 0.40 22.95
CA TYR A 187 -4.09 -0.72 22.21
C TYR A 187 -5.60 -0.76 22.42
N TYR A 188 -6.34 -0.96 21.33
CA TYR A 188 -7.78 -1.14 21.33
C TYR A 188 -8.15 -2.49 20.71
N GLU A 189 -9.21 -3.10 21.22
CA GLU A 189 -9.85 -4.29 20.66
C GLU A 189 -11.33 -3.98 20.48
N ALA A 190 -11.87 -4.25 19.29
CA ALA A 190 -13.30 -4.14 19.00
C ALA A 190 -13.81 -5.36 18.22
N ASN A 191 -15.08 -5.70 18.41
CA ASN A 191 -15.75 -6.74 17.63
C ASN A 191 -16.56 -6.09 16.50
N VAL A 192 -16.01 -6.11 15.28
CA VAL A 192 -16.60 -5.46 14.11
C VAL A 192 -17.19 -6.54 13.20
N MET A 193 -18.53 -6.60 13.12
CA MET A 193 -19.27 -7.56 12.29
C MET A 193 -18.85 -9.04 12.52
N GLY A 194 -18.52 -9.40 13.77
CA GLY A 194 -18.13 -10.75 14.16
C GLY A 194 -16.64 -11.07 14.00
N GLU A 195 -15.84 -10.14 13.49
CA GLU A 195 -14.38 -10.26 13.44
C GLU A 195 -13.76 -9.37 14.54
N ARG A 196 -12.78 -9.93 15.27
CA ARG A 196 -12.06 -9.20 16.32
C ARG A 196 -10.92 -8.41 15.68
N VAL A 197 -11.00 -7.08 15.78
CA VAL A 197 -10.04 -6.13 15.22
C VAL A 197 -9.22 -5.54 16.36
N THR A 198 -7.90 -5.55 16.23
CA THR A 198 -6.96 -4.96 17.20
C THR A 198 -6.04 -3.94 16.54
N TRP A 199 -5.93 -2.77 17.13
CA TRP A 199 -5.05 -1.73 16.61
C TRP A 199 -4.38 -0.92 17.73
N ILE A 200 -3.27 -0.28 17.39
CA ILE A 200 -2.55 0.62 18.27
C ILE A 200 -2.67 2.06 17.78
N VAL A 201 -2.99 2.97 18.70
CA VAL A 201 -2.89 4.40 18.51
C VAL A 201 -1.63 4.88 19.23
N PRO A 202 -0.63 5.44 18.53
CA PRO A 202 0.57 5.95 19.18
C PRO A 202 0.22 7.14 20.09
N HIS A 203 1.00 7.32 21.15
CA HIS A 203 0.91 8.55 21.96
C HIS A 203 1.24 9.76 21.10
N ASP A 204 0.56 10.88 21.37
CA ASP A 204 0.83 12.14 20.68
C ASP A 204 2.18 12.72 21.15
N ARG A 205 3.24 12.26 20.52
CA ARG A 205 4.62 12.69 20.75
C ARG A 205 5.26 12.95 19.42
N GLY A 206 6.05 14.02 19.35
CA GLY A 206 6.87 14.32 18.18
C GLY A 206 7.80 13.15 17.89
N VAL A 207 7.56 12.45 16.78
CA VAL A 207 8.47 11.42 16.29
C VAL A 207 9.70 12.13 15.74
N GLY A 208 10.87 11.87 16.32
CA GLY A 208 12.14 12.37 15.81
C GLY A 208 12.43 11.89 14.39
N HIS A 209 13.52 12.38 13.79
CA HIS A 209 13.93 11.90 12.48
C HIS A 209 14.40 10.44 12.55
N VAL A 210 13.67 9.54 11.89
CA VAL A 210 14.04 8.11 11.82
C VAL A 210 14.75 7.85 10.49
N ALA A 211 16.08 7.80 10.50
CA ALA A 211 16.89 7.64 9.30
C ALA A 211 16.87 6.22 8.70
N GLU A 212 16.55 5.21 9.51
CA GLU A 212 16.63 3.79 9.12
C GLU A 212 15.40 3.28 8.34
N VAL A 213 14.31 4.05 8.33
CA VAL A 213 13.04 3.62 7.74
C VAL A 213 12.89 4.13 6.31
N ASP A 214 12.65 3.22 5.37
CA ASP A 214 12.31 3.56 3.99
C ASP A 214 10.84 4.02 3.88
N PHE A 215 10.61 5.31 4.10
CA PHE A 215 9.28 5.93 3.99
C PHE A 215 8.67 5.83 2.58
N SER A 216 9.46 5.57 1.53
CA SER A 216 8.90 5.41 0.18
C SER A 216 8.11 4.11 0.02
N VAL A 217 8.58 3.05 0.68
CA VAL A 217 7.87 1.76 0.77
C VAL A 217 6.64 1.92 1.64
N MET A 218 6.80 2.51 2.84
CA MET A 218 5.69 2.72 3.78
C MET A 218 4.59 3.61 3.18
N ALA A 219 4.94 4.64 2.41
CA ALA A 219 3.97 5.49 1.72
C ALA A 219 3.13 4.71 0.70
N THR A 220 3.70 3.69 0.05
CA THR A 220 2.94 2.83 -0.87
C THR A 220 1.93 1.96 -0.12
N PHE A 221 2.32 1.41 1.03
CA PHE A 221 1.38 0.68 1.89
C PHE A 221 0.27 1.60 2.40
N ALA A 222 0.61 2.79 2.89
CA ALA A 222 -0.38 3.76 3.34
C ALA A 222 -1.34 4.18 2.22
N GLU A 223 -0.85 4.36 0.98
CA GLU A 223 -1.70 4.66 -0.18
C GLU A 223 -2.73 3.54 -0.45
N PHE A 224 -2.30 2.28 -0.37
CA PHE A 224 -3.19 1.13 -0.51
C PHE A 224 -4.20 1.02 0.64
N TYR A 225 -3.74 1.15 1.89
CA TYR A 225 -4.61 1.05 3.05
C TYR A 225 -5.60 2.22 3.17
N VAL A 226 -5.25 3.41 2.71
CA VAL A 226 -6.20 4.53 2.59
C VAL A 226 -7.34 4.18 1.62
N ALA A 227 -7.03 3.58 0.47
CA ALA A 227 -8.07 3.14 -0.46
C ALA A 227 -8.94 2.03 0.16
N MET A 228 -8.32 1.04 0.81
CA MET A 228 -9.01 -0.05 1.50
C MET A 228 -9.92 0.46 2.62
N LEU A 229 -9.42 1.34 3.50
CA LEU A 229 -10.18 1.94 4.60
C LEU A 229 -11.36 2.77 4.10
N GLY A 230 -11.23 3.44 2.95
CA GLY A 230 -12.36 4.14 2.32
C GLY A 230 -13.53 3.18 2.00
N PHE A 231 -13.24 2.03 1.41
CA PHE A 231 -14.26 1.00 1.15
C PHE A 231 -14.81 0.38 2.43
N VAL A 232 -13.95 0.16 3.42
CA VAL A 232 -14.34 -0.43 4.70
C VAL A 232 -15.25 0.50 5.47
N ASN A 233 -14.86 1.76 5.67
CA ASN A 233 -15.66 2.76 6.36
C ASN A 233 -17.01 2.95 5.67
N TYR A 234 -17.05 3.06 4.33
CA TYR A 234 -18.32 3.15 3.60
C TYR A 234 -19.29 2.04 3.97
N ARG A 235 -18.84 0.77 3.96
CA ARG A 235 -19.69 -0.37 4.30
C ARG A 235 -20.04 -0.44 5.79
N LEU A 236 -19.11 -0.08 6.67
CA LEU A 236 -19.35 -0.03 8.12
C LEU A 236 -20.43 1.00 8.46
N TYR A 237 -20.35 2.21 7.90
CA TYR A 237 -21.36 3.25 8.10
C TYR A 237 -22.74 2.80 7.59
N GLN A 238 -22.79 2.18 6.41
CA GLN A 238 -24.04 1.62 5.89
C GLN A 238 -24.63 0.53 6.79
N SER A 239 -23.79 -0.27 7.44
CA SER A 239 -24.25 -1.36 8.33
C SER A 239 -24.99 -0.86 9.58
N ILE A 240 -24.67 0.36 10.04
CA ILE A 240 -25.33 1.01 11.18
C ILE A 240 -26.33 2.11 10.75
N GLY A 241 -26.61 2.22 9.44
CA GLY A 241 -27.58 3.17 8.89
C GLY A 241 -27.11 4.62 8.84
N LEU A 242 -25.80 4.88 8.96
CA LEU A 242 -25.23 6.23 8.86
C LEU A 242 -24.87 6.59 7.41
N PHE A 243 -24.93 7.90 7.11
CA PHE A 243 -24.52 8.43 5.81
C PHE A 243 -22.99 8.50 5.69
N TYR A 244 -22.46 8.17 4.51
CA TYR A 244 -21.03 8.26 4.18
C TYR A 244 -20.79 9.13 2.94
N PRO A 245 -19.80 10.04 2.95
CA PRO A 245 -18.90 10.37 4.06
C PRO A 245 -19.61 11.16 5.16
N PRO A 246 -19.25 10.95 6.45
CA PRO A 246 -19.87 11.68 7.54
C PRO A 246 -19.53 13.17 7.46
N GLN A 247 -20.50 14.01 7.78
CA GLN A 247 -20.31 15.46 7.91
C GLN A 247 -19.70 15.77 9.29
N ILE A 248 -18.50 15.24 9.55
CA ILE A 248 -17.77 15.57 10.77
C ILE A 248 -17.36 17.04 10.65
N ALA A 249 -17.89 17.88 11.53
CA ALA A 249 -17.45 19.25 11.65
C ALA A 249 -15.99 19.23 12.13
N TYR A 250 -15.05 19.31 11.19
CA TYR A 250 -13.68 19.69 11.52
C TYR A 250 -13.76 21.14 11.96
N SER A 251 -13.83 21.39 13.26
CA SER A 251 -13.47 22.71 13.77
C SER A 251 -12.02 22.92 13.38
N THR A 252 -11.76 23.60 12.26
CA THR A 252 -10.47 24.18 11.99
C THR A 252 -10.26 25.19 13.09
N SER A 253 -9.60 24.76 14.18
CA SER A 253 -8.90 25.63 15.09
C SER A 253 -7.85 26.35 14.27
N ASN A 254 -8.28 27.44 13.61
CA ASN A 254 -7.41 28.52 13.22
C ASN A 254 -6.85 29.09 14.53
N GLU A 255 -5.79 28.48 15.03
CA GLU A 255 -4.95 29.11 16.03
C GLU A 255 -4.38 30.38 15.39
N LYS A 256 -4.60 31.48 16.11
CA LYS A 256 -4.11 32.83 15.82
C LYS A 256 -2.60 32.90 15.86
#